data_AF-A0A926WBV5-F1
#
_entry.id   AF-A0A926WBV5-F1
#
_cell.length_a   1.000
_cell.length_b   1.000
_cell.length_c   1.000
_cell.angle_alpha   90.00
_cell.angle_beta   90.00
_cell.angle_gamma   90.00
#
_symmetry.space_group_name_H-M   'P 1'
#
loop_
_entity.id
_entity.type
_entity.pdbx_description
1 polymer ?
#
loop_
_entity_poly.entity_id
_entity_poly.type
_entity_poly.pdbx_seq_one_letter_code
_entity_poly.pdbx_strand_id
1 'polypeptide(L)'
;MDKAIAQYDMAAPTPLTTAKQITLQDLKAEVIEAWGSFAEFQGFLPQVDEMKKEIRRQFGDLRYRRIWEQAYSYYGAMFWISCNALEAYETFTRFFCKEDAPDWAIALMPDALDVFLAHSEGIQTIRSGLEQLLYYNDPKDWDQSEHFFNLIREKEGPVREATEHVLSLRSGRLPATK
;
A
#
# COMPACT_ATOMS: atom_id res chain seq x y z
N MET A 1 -18.00 -43.02 -17.29
CA MET A 1 -17.13 -42.81 -16.11
C MET A 1 -17.10 -41.32 -15.84
N ASP A 2 -18.03 -40.85 -15.03
CA ASP A 2 -18.10 -39.48 -14.57
C ASP A 2 -16.92 -39.19 -13.65
N LYS A 3 -16.02 -38.31 -14.07
CA LYS A 3 -15.03 -37.72 -13.16
C LYS A 3 -15.73 -36.60 -12.41
N ALA A 4 -16.13 -36.90 -11.17
CA ALA A 4 -16.48 -35.88 -10.19
C ALA A 4 -15.31 -34.90 -10.09
N ILE A 5 -15.53 -33.66 -10.52
CA ILE A 5 -14.65 -32.54 -10.21
C ILE A 5 -14.79 -32.34 -8.71
N ALA A 6 -13.72 -32.68 -7.96
CA ALA A 6 -13.64 -32.32 -6.56
C ALA A 6 -13.77 -30.80 -6.45
N GLN A 7 -14.91 -30.32 -5.97
CA GLN A 7 -15.06 -28.96 -5.47
C GLN A 7 -14.11 -28.86 -4.28
N TYR A 8 -12.90 -28.37 -4.53
CA TYR A 8 -12.05 -27.86 -3.47
C TYR A 8 -12.80 -26.68 -2.85
N ASP A 9 -13.32 -26.90 -1.64
CA ASP A 9 -13.84 -25.84 -0.79
C ASP A 9 -12.63 -24.99 -0.36
N MET A 10 -12.24 -24.05 -1.22
CA MET A 10 -11.22 -23.06 -0.94
C MET A 10 -11.76 -22.23 0.23
N ALA A 11 -11.25 -22.49 1.44
CA ALA A 11 -11.63 -21.76 2.63
C ALA A 11 -11.59 -20.25 2.34
N ALA A 12 -12.63 -19.54 2.80
CA ALA A 12 -12.75 -18.12 2.58
C ALA A 12 -11.46 -17.40 3.03
N PRO A 13 -10.90 -16.50 2.21
CA PRO A 13 -9.66 -15.81 2.56
C PRO A 13 -9.85 -14.99 3.84
N THR A 14 -8.89 -15.09 4.75
CA THR A 14 -8.96 -14.43 6.06
C THR A 14 -8.88 -12.91 5.90
N PRO A 15 -9.87 -12.14 6.39
CA PRO A 15 -9.82 -10.69 6.35
C PRO A 15 -8.84 -10.11 7.38
N LEU A 16 -8.23 -8.96 7.05
CA LEU A 16 -7.37 -8.19 7.96
C LEU A 16 -8.16 -7.21 8.83
N THR A 17 -9.36 -6.82 8.38
CA THR A 17 -10.24 -5.92 9.12
C THR A 17 -11.49 -6.65 9.62
N THR A 18 -12.07 -6.11 10.69
CA THR A 18 -13.33 -6.59 11.25
C THR A 18 -14.49 -5.66 10.90
N ALA A 19 -15.73 -6.17 11.00
CA ALA A 19 -16.93 -5.37 10.79
C ALA A 19 -17.11 -4.23 11.81
N LYS A 20 -16.42 -4.28 12.97
CA LYS A 20 -16.42 -3.19 13.96
C LYS A 20 -15.49 -2.05 13.54
N GLN A 21 -14.44 -2.36 12.79
CA GLN A 21 -13.47 -1.38 12.30
C GLN A 21 -13.99 -0.68 11.03
N ILE A 22 -14.55 -1.44 10.09
CA ILE A 22 -15.22 -0.91 8.89
C ILE A 22 -16.26 -1.91 8.39
N THR A 23 -17.46 -1.46 8.03
CA THR A 23 -18.48 -2.37 7.46
C THR A 23 -18.09 -2.81 6.05
N LEU A 24 -18.64 -3.92 5.54
CA LEU A 24 -18.34 -4.35 4.17
C LEU A 24 -18.90 -3.37 3.13
N GLN A 25 -19.98 -2.66 3.46
CA GLN A 25 -20.57 -1.65 2.58
C GLN A 25 -19.66 -0.42 2.49
N ASP A 26 -19.16 0.05 3.63
CA ASP A 26 -18.26 1.22 3.66
C ASP A 26 -16.93 0.88 2.99
N LEU A 27 -16.35 -0.30 3.25
CA LEU A 27 -15.14 -0.74 2.57
C LEU A 27 -15.31 -0.78 1.04
N LYS A 28 -16.48 -1.18 0.54
CA LYS A 28 -16.76 -1.13 -0.90
C LYS A 28 -16.82 0.30 -1.43
N ALA A 29 -17.34 1.24 -0.65
CA ALA A 29 -17.39 2.65 -1.03
C ALA A 29 -15.96 3.22 -1.10
N GLU A 30 -15.13 2.94 -0.11
CA GLU A 30 -13.70 3.31 -0.07
C GLU A 30 -12.92 2.77 -1.27
N VAL A 31 -13.15 1.50 -1.65
CA VAL A 31 -12.53 0.91 -2.85
C VAL A 31 -12.97 1.62 -4.12
N ILE A 32 -14.25 1.98 -4.23
CA ILE A 32 -14.77 2.71 -5.40
C ILE A 32 -14.15 4.11 -5.47
N GLU A 33 -13.98 4.79 -4.35
CA GLU A 33 -13.33 6.10 -4.29
C GLU A 33 -11.84 6.04 -4.66
N ALA A 34 -11.10 5.07 -4.09
CA ALA A 34 -9.70 4.86 -4.40
C ALA A 34 -9.49 4.52 -5.89
N TRP A 35 -10.31 3.62 -6.44
CA TRP A 35 -10.27 3.31 -7.86
C TRP A 35 -10.70 4.49 -8.74
N GLY A 36 -11.70 5.28 -8.32
CA GLY A 36 -12.13 6.47 -9.04
C GLY A 36 -10.99 7.49 -9.16
N SER A 37 -10.28 7.73 -8.06
CA SER A 37 -9.11 8.61 -8.01
C SER A 37 -7.99 8.11 -8.91
N PHE A 38 -7.71 6.80 -8.87
CA PHE A 38 -6.74 6.17 -9.77
C PHE A 38 -7.14 6.29 -11.25
N ALA A 39 -8.40 5.99 -11.59
CA ALA A 39 -8.91 6.04 -12.95
C ALA A 39 -8.88 7.47 -13.52
N GLU A 40 -9.29 8.46 -12.73
CA GLU A 40 -9.23 9.88 -13.09
C GLU A 40 -7.80 10.32 -13.35
N PHE A 41 -6.87 9.97 -12.46
CA PHE A 41 -5.44 10.28 -12.64
C PHE A 41 -4.86 9.66 -13.91
N GLN A 42 -5.28 8.44 -14.24
CA GLN A 42 -4.88 7.75 -15.48
C GLN A 42 -5.62 8.25 -16.73
N GLY A 43 -6.60 9.14 -16.60
CA GLY A 43 -7.37 9.69 -17.71
C GLY A 43 -8.44 8.74 -18.28
N PHE A 44 -8.88 7.74 -17.52
CA PHE A 44 -9.96 6.84 -17.93
C PHE A 44 -11.30 7.23 -17.30
N LEU A 45 -12.40 7.02 -18.03
CA LEU A 45 -13.74 7.21 -17.48
C LEU A 45 -14.05 6.07 -16.48
N PRO A 46 -14.31 6.37 -15.20
CA PRO A 46 -14.58 5.34 -14.21
C PRO A 46 -15.90 4.61 -14.52
N GLN A 47 -15.81 3.34 -14.92
CA GLN A 47 -16.93 2.38 -14.93
C GLN A 47 -16.83 1.30 -13.82
N VAL A 48 -17.71 1.37 -12.81
CA VAL A 48 -17.68 0.48 -11.62
C VAL A 48 -17.78 -1.00 -11.96
N ASP A 49 -18.48 -1.34 -13.04
CA ASP A 49 -18.61 -2.75 -13.47
C ASP A 49 -17.30 -3.30 -14.06
N GLU A 50 -16.50 -2.46 -14.74
CA GLU A 50 -15.17 -2.85 -15.20
C GLU A 50 -14.21 -3.02 -14.03
N MET A 51 -14.23 -2.12 -13.04
CA MET A 51 -13.51 -2.28 -11.78
C MET A 51 -13.85 -3.62 -11.10
N LYS A 52 -15.14 -3.96 -10.97
CA LYS A 52 -15.56 -5.23 -10.37
C LYS A 52 -15.07 -6.45 -11.16
N LYS A 53 -15.03 -6.37 -12.50
CA LYS A 53 -14.46 -7.45 -13.34
C LYS A 53 -12.96 -7.58 -13.11
N GLU A 54 -12.25 -6.46 -13.01
CA GLU A 54 -10.83 -6.42 -12.71
C GLU A 54 -10.52 -7.02 -11.33
N ILE A 55 -11.18 -6.53 -10.27
CA ILE A 55 -11.01 -7.07 -8.91
C ILE A 55 -11.28 -8.57 -8.89
N ARG A 56 -12.32 -9.04 -9.60
CA ARG A 56 -12.63 -10.47 -9.66
C ARG A 56 -11.53 -11.27 -10.34
N ARG A 57 -10.94 -10.74 -11.41
CA ARG A 57 -9.84 -11.37 -12.14
C ARG A 57 -8.55 -11.40 -11.33
N GLN A 58 -8.25 -10.32 -10.63
CA GLN A 58 -6.98 -10.15 -9.92
C GLN A 58 -6.98 -10.82 -8.54
N PHE A 59 -8.02 -10.59 -7.75
CA PHE A 59 -8.04 -10.95 -6.34
C PHE A 59 -9.00 -12.11 -6.05
N GLY A 60 -10.16 -12.15 -6.72
CA GLY A 60 -11.10 -13.27 -6.62
C GLY A 60 -12.53 -12.88 -6.27
N ASP A 61 -13.21 -13.68 -5.45
CA ASP A 61 -14.67 -13.55 -5.28
C ASP A 61 -15.09 -12.33 -4.44
N LEU A 62 -15.83 -11.40 -5.07
CA LEU A 62 -16.34 -10.16 -4.48
C LEU A 62 -17.31 -10.33 -3.29
N ARG A 63 -17.69 -11.56 -2.93
CA ARG A 63 -18.45 -11.84 -1.70
C ARG A 63 -17.58 -11.74 -0.45
N TYR A 64 -16.26 -11.91 -0.57
CA TYR A 64 -15.35 -11.93 0.57
C TYR A 64 -14.77 -10.55 0.87
N ARG A 65 -14.79 -10.17 2.15
CA ARG A 65 -14.19 -8.91 2.65
C ARG A 65 -12.74 -8.76 2.23
N ARG A 66 -11.94 -9.82 2.37
CA ARG A 66 -10.50 -9.80 2.06
C ARG A 66 -10.19 -9.36 0.63
N ILE A 67 -11.07 -9.68 -0.32
CA ILE A 67 -10.93 -9.31 -1.73
C ILE A 67 -11.08 -7.80 -1.93
N TRP A 68 -11.96 -7.17 -1.15
CA TRP A 68 -12.11 -5.71 -1.15
C TRP A 68 -10.97 -5.01 -0.42
N GLU A 69 -10.45 -5.60 0.66
CA GLU A 69 -9.24 -5.10 1.34
C GLU A 69 -8.03 -5.06 0.40
N GLN A 70 -7.79 -6.17 -0.33
CA GLN A 70 -6.71 -6.24 -1.32
C GLN A 70 -6.91 -5.22 -2.45
N ALA A 71 -8.15 -5.06 -2.94
CA ALA A 71 -8.46 -4.06 -3.95
C ALA A 71 -8.22 -2.63 -3.45
N TYR A 72 -8.57 -2.32 -2.20
CA TYR A 72 -8.32 -1.03 -1.58
C TYR A 72 -6.82 -0.72 -1.56
N SER A 73 -6.02 -1.64 -1.03
CA SER A 73 -4.56 -1.51 -0.97
C SER A 73 -3.93 -1.38 -2.35
N TYR A 74 -4.43 -2.13 -3.33
CA TYR A 74 -3.97 -2.07 -4.72
C TYR A 74 -4.24 -0.71 -5.36
N TYR A 75 -5.49 -0.25 -5.39
CA TYR A 75 -5.81 1.02 -6.06
C TYR A 75 -5.20 2.22 -5.33
N GLY A 76 -5.17 2.20 -4.01
CA GLY A 76 -4.46 3.20 -3.21
C GLY A 76 -2.99 3.27 -3.57
N ALA A 77 -2.28 2.13 -3.55
CA ALA A 77 -0.87 2.09 -3.92
C ALA A 77 -0.64 2.48 -5.39
N MET A 78 -1.44 1.97 -6.33
CA MET A 78 -1.29 2.25 -7.75
C MET A 78 -1.48 3.73 -8.09
N PHE A 79 -2.39 4.43 -7.39
CA PHE A 79 -2.49 5.88 -7.49
C PHE A 79 -1.16 6.56 -7.15
N TRP A 80 -0.58 6.26 -5.98
CA TRP A 80 0.69 6.85 -5.55
C TRP A 80 1.90 6.43 -6.40
N ILE A 81 1.93 5.19 -6.88
CA ILE A 81 2.97 4.71 -7.81
C ILE A 81 2.88 5.46 -9.14
N SER A 82 1.67 5.76 -9.61
CA SER A 82 1.43 6.46 -10.86
C SER A 82 1.68 7.97 -10.75
N CYS A 83 1.43 8.53 -9.57
CA CYS A 83 1.82 9.88 -9.21
C CYS A 83 3.35 9.93 -9.15
N ASN A 84 4.00 10.22 -10.28
CA ASN A 84 5.43 10.51 -10.33
C ASN A 84 5.72 11.84 -9.62
N ALA A 85 5.59 11.83 -8.29
CA ALA A 85 5.68 13.00 -7.46
C ALA A 85 7.11 13.55 -7.52
N LEU A 86 7.23 14.87 -7.71
CA LEU A 86 8.51 15.56 -7.51
C LEU A 86 9.05 15.30 -6.09
N GLU A 87 8.15 15.05 -5.13
CA GLU A 87 8.42 14.80 -3.71
C GLU A 87 8.04 13.35 -3.36
N ALA A 88 8.80 12.39 -3.89
CA ALA A 88 8.60 10.96 -3.64
C ALA A 88 8.59 10.57 -2.14
N TYR A 89 9.27 11.34 -1.27
CA TYR A 89 9.24 11.12 0.18
C TYR A 89 7.85 11.30 0.80
N GLU A 90 6.94 12.04 0.15
CA GLU A 90 5.54 12.17 0.58
C GLU A 90 4.82 10.82 0.62
N THR A 91 5.28 9.83 -0.16
CA THR A 91 4.77 8.46 -0.06
C THR A 91 4.92 7.92 1.36
N PHE A 92 5.99 8.28 2.06
CA PHE A 92 6.25 7.81 3.43
C PHE A 92 5.53 8.67 4.46
N THR A 93 5.56 9.99 4.29
CA THR A 93 5.06 10.95 5.27
C THR A 93 3.57 11.26 5.14
N ARG A 94 2.92 10.85 4.04
CA ARG A 94 1.48 11.05 3.80
C ARG A 94 0.75 9.74 3.56
N PHE A 95 1.20 8.90 2.62
CA PHE A 95 0.48 7.65 2.31
C PHE A 95 0.67 6.58 3.40
N PHE A 96 1.91 6.32 3.80
CA PHE A 96 2.22 5.37 4.88
C PHE A 96 2.23 6.01 6.28
N CYS A 97 1.79 7.27 6.42
CA CYS A 97 1.77 7.94 7.71
C CYS A 97 0.55 7.53 8.54
N LYS A 98 0.77 7.32 9.84
CA LYS A 98 -0.26 6.85 10.78
C LYS A 98 -1.20 7.97 11.26
N GLU A 99 -0.74 9.22 11.32
CA GLU A 99 -1.36 10.27 12.14
C GLU A 99 -2.80 10.60 11.73
N ASP A 100 -3.13 10.52 10.44
CA ASP A 100 -4.44 10.89 9.90
C ASP A 100 -5.28 9.70 9.41
N ALA A 101 -4.74 8.48 9.47
CA ALA A 101 -5.40 7.29 8.92
C ALA A 101 -6.22 6.55 9.99
N PRO A 102 -7.44 6.08 9.67
CA PRO A 102 -8.18 5.23 10.57
C PRO A 102 -7.48 3.88 10.76
N ASP A 103 -7.61 3.27 11.96
CA ASP A 103 -6.95 2.00 12.32
C ASP A 103 -7.15 0.88 11.30
N TRP A 104 -8.32 0.84 10.64
CA TRP A 104 -8.61 -0.16 9.62
C TRP A 104 -7.75 0.02 8.37
N ALA A 105 -7.47 1.24 7.96
CA ALA A 105 -6.64 1.53 6.79
C ALA A 105 -5.17 1.24 7.09
N ILE A 106 -4.72 1.55 8.32
CA ILE A 106 -3.39 1.19 8.82
C ILE A 106 -3.17 -0.34 8.75
N ALA A 107 -4.18 -1.13 9.12
CA ALA A 107 -4.11 -2.60 9.04
C ALA A 107 -3.95 -3.13 7.60
N LEU A 108 -4.24 -2.31 6.58
CA LEU A 108 -4.12 -2.66 5.16
C LEU A 108 -2.83 -2.14 4.51
N MET A 109 -2.04 -1.32 5.21
CA MET A 109 -0.76 -0.80 4.70
C MET A 109 0.27 -1.88 4.37
N PRO A 110 0.37 -3.03 5.08
CA PRO A 110 1.27 -4.11 4.67
C PRO A 110 1.00 -4.62 3.25
N ASP A 111 -0.28 -4.74 2.85
CA ASP A 111 -0.65 -5.15 1.49
C ASP A 111 -0.32 -4.05 0.48
N ALA A 112 -0.54 -2.78 0.84
CA ALA A 112 -0.21 -1.67 -0.04
C ALA A 112 1.31 -1.62 -0.30
N LEU A 113 2.12 -1.86 0.72
CA LEU A 113 3.56 -1.99 0.57
C LEU A 113 3.94 -3.14 -0.36
N ASP A 114 3.26 -4.29 -0.25
CA ASP A 114 3.50 -5.41 -1.18
C ASP A 114 3.21 -5.03 -2.64
N VAL A 115 2.22 -4.17 -2.89
CA VAL A 115 1.96 -3.62 -4.23
C VAL A 115 3.12 -2.74 -4.70
N PHE A 116 3.65 -1.85 -3.85
CA PHE A 116 4.85 -1.06 -4.20
C PHE A 116 6.04 -1.94 -4.55
N LEU A 117 6.29 -2.99 -3.76
CA LEU A 117 7.42 -3.90 -3.96
C LEU A 117 7.25 -4.80 -5.19
N ALA A 118 6.02 -5.06 -5.62
CA ALA A 118 5.72 -5.84 -6.81
C ALA A 118 5.87 -5.05 -8.12
N HIS A 119 5.96 -3.72 -8.07
CA HIS A 119 6.03 -2.85 -9.26
C HIS A 119 7.37 -2.10 -9.32
N SER A 120 8.01 -2.09 -10.49
CA SER A 120 9.28 -1.39 -10.71
C SER A 120 9.22 0.10 -10.34
N GLU A 121 8.12 0.74 -10.72
CA GLU A 121 7.81 2.14 -10.45
C GLU A 121 7.64 2.37 -8.95
N GLY A 122 7.00 1.43 -8.23
CA GLY A 122 6.89 1.50 -6.78
C GLY A 122 8.24 1.40 -6.08
N ILE A 123 9.12 0.50 -6.53
CA ILE A 123 10.50 0.42 -6.04
C ILE A 123 11.26 1.72 -6.34
N GLN A 124 11.06 2.30 -7.53
CA GLN A 124 11.67 3.57 -7.91
C GLN A 124 11.18 4.71 -7.01
N THR A 125 9.89 4.79 -6.70
CA THR A 125 9.32 5.77 -5.77
C THR A 125 9.94 5.63 -4.38
N ILE A 126 10.06 4.41 -3.86
CA ILE A 126 10.72 4.16 -2.57
C ILE A 126 12.18 4.65 -2.60
N ARG A 127 12.92 4.30 -3.65
CA ARG A 127 14.32 4.72 -3.78
C ARG A 127 14.45 6.24 -3.81
N SER A 128 13.68 6.92 -4.67
CA SER A 128 13.69 8.37 -4.79
C SER A 128 13.30 9.05 -3.47
N GLY A 129 12.30 8.52 -2.77
CA GLY A 129 11.88 9.04 -1.47
C GLY A 129 12.98 8.92 -0.41
N LEU A 130 13.69 7.79 -0.37
CA LEU A 130 14.82 7.60 0.57
C LEU A 130 15.98 8.54 0.25
N GLU A 131 16.30 8.73 -1.03
CA GLU A 131 17.30 9.69 -1.49
C GLU A 131 16.91 11.13 -1.08
N GLN A 132 15.64 11.49 -1.22
CA GLN A 132 15.11 12.81 -0.82
C GLN A 132 15.14 13.02 0.70
N LEU A 133 14.71 12.04 1.49
CA LEU A 133 14.80 12.12 2.97
C LEU A 133 16.24 12.32 3.44
N LEU A 134 17.21 11.63 2.83
CA LEU A 134 18.63 11.82 3.14
C LEU A 134 19.17 13.17 2.70
N TYR A 135 18.69 13.70 1.58
CA TYR A 135 19.13 14.97 1.02
C TYR A 135 18.62 16.15 1.84
N TYR A 136 17.31 16.22 2.09
CA TYR A 136 16.70 17.29 2.87
C TYR A 136 17.00 17.14 4.36
N ASN A 137 17.01 15.90 4.85
CA ASN A 137 17.35 15.55 6.22
C ASN A 137 16.53 16.31 7.28
N ASP A 138 15.26 16.59 6.99
CA ASP A 138 14.33 17.22 7.92
C ASP A 138 13.91 16.21 9.01
N PRO A 139 14.16 16.49 10.30
CA PRO A 139 13.79 15.59 11.39
C PRO A 139 12.30 15.21 11.40
N LYS A 140 11.40 16.13 11.04
CA LYS A 140 9.97 15.89 11.04
C LYS A 140 9.57 14.86 9.99
N ASP A 141 10.12 14.97 8.77
CA ASP A 141 9.81 14.04 7.69
C ASP A 141 10.30 12.62 8.03
N TRP A 142 11.45 12.53 8.71
CA TRP A 142 11.94 11.26 9.22
C TRP A 142 11.00 10.65 10.26
N ASP A 143 10.58 11.43 11.25
CA ASP A 143 9.68 10.96 12.32
C ASP A 143 8.32 10.51 11.74
N GLN A 144 7.79 11.23 10.76
CA GLN A 144 6.57 10.86 10.05
C GLN A 144 6.72 9.60 9.19
N SER A 145 7.95 9.28 8.74
CA SER A 145 8.25 8.09 7.94
C SER A 145 8.46 6.82 8.78
N GLU A 146 8.47 6.91 10.11
CA GLU A 146 8.76 5.76 10.98
C GLU A 146 7.82 4.57 10.77
N HIS A 147 6.54 4.82 10.47
CA HIS A 147 5.61 3.73 10.20
C HIS A 147 6.00 2.94 8.94
N PHE A 148 6.40 3.63 7.87
CA PHE A 148 6.93 3.00 6.65
C PHE A 148 8.18 2.17 6.93
N PHE A 149 9.14 2.68 7.72
CA PHE A 149 10.35 1.92 8.05
C PHE A 149 10.03 0.64 8.83
N ASN A 150 9.07 0.70 9.75
CA ASN A 150 8.63 -0.49 10.48
C ASN A 150 8.00 -1.53 9.54
N LEU A 151 7.15 -1.12 8.59
CA LEU A 151 6.59 -2.03 7.58
C LEU A 151 7.67 -2.68 6.72
N ILE A 152 8.68 -1.92 6.28
CA ILE A 152 9.79 -2.45 5.48
C ILE A 152 10.64 -3.45 6.26
N ARG A 153 10.86 -3.25 7.56
CA ARG A 153 11.65 -4.17 8.41
C ARG A 153 11.04 -5.56 8.51
N GLU A 154 9.72 -5.67 8.37
CA GLU A 154 9.00 -6.94 8.36
C GLU A 154 9.16 -7.70 7.03
N LYS A 155 9.67 -7.05 5.98
CA LYS A 155 9.92 -7.66 4.67
C LYS A 155 11.32 -8.27 4.61
N GLU A 156 11.55 -9.09 3.60
CA GLU A 156 12.87 -9.59 3.25
C GLU A 156 13.32 -9.04 1.89
N GLY A 157 14.64 -9.01 1.65
CA GLY A 157 15.21 -8.68 0.36
C GLY A 157 15.77 -7.26 0.23
N PRO A 158 16.12 -6.86 -1.00
CA PRO A 158 17.04 -5.75 -1.26
C PRO A 158 16.49 -4.38 -0.86
N VAL A 159 15.17 -4.19 -0.89
CA VAL A 159 14.56 -2.91 -0.50
C VAL A 159 14.72 -2.68 1.01
N ARG A 160 14.57 -3.71 1.84
CA ARG A 160 14.84 -3.62 3.28
C ARG A 160 16.31 -3.29 3.55
N GLU A 161 17.22 -4.00 2.89
CA GLU A 161 18.66 -3.77 3.05
C GLU A 161 19.05 -2.33 2.68
N ALA A 162 18.50 -1.81 1.58
CA ALA A 162 18.71 -0.43 1.15
C ALA A 162 18.16 0.59 2.16
N THR A 163 16.94 0.37 2.68
CA THR A 163 16.34 1.22 3.72
C THR A 163 17.18 1.24 4.99
N GLU A 164 17.65 0.08 5.47
CA GLU A 164 18.52 0.01 6.65
C GLU A 164 19.87 0.70 6.41
N HIS A 165 20.44 0.58 5.21
CA HIS A 165 21.64 1.32 4.85
C HIS A 165 21.41 2.83 4.92
N VAL A 166 20.31 3.33 4.35
CA VAL A 166 19.92 4.73 4.41
C VAL A 166 19.76 5.22 5.85
N LEU A 167 19.10 4.44 6.71
CA LEU A 167 18.95 4.78 8.13
C LEU A 167 20.31 4.84 8.85
N SER A 168 21.23 3.94 8.54
CA SER A 168 22.59 3.97 9.10
C SER A 168 23.37 5.24 8.69
N LEU A 169 23.17 5.73 7.46
CA LEU A 169 23.77 6.96 6.98
C LEU A 169 23.22 8.20 7.71
N ARG A 170 21.91 8.24 8.02
CA ARG A 170 21.31 9.29 8.85
C ARG A 170 21.96 9.33 10.23
N SER A 171 22.07 8.18 10.90
CA SER A 171 22.67 8.08 12.24
C SER A 171 24.13 8.52 12.28
N GLY A 172 24.88 8.32 11.19
CA GLY A 172 26.26 8.80 11.05
C GLY A 172 26.40 10.30 10.70
N ARG A 173 25.34 10.94 10.19
CA ARG A 173 25.32 12.36 9.80
C ARG A 173 24.80 13.30 10.90
N LEU A 174 24.09 12.78 11.89
CA LEU A 174 23.67 13.57 13.04
C LEU A 174 24.88 13.74 13.99
N PRO A 175 25.30 14.98 14.33
CA PRO A 175 26.27 15.16 15.40
C PRO A 175 25.66 14.56 16.66
N ALA A 176 26.44 13.77 17.41
CA ALA A 176 26.04 13.26 18.71
C ALA A 176 25.54 14.44 19.55
N THR A 177 24.25 14.52 19.78
CA THR A 177 23.65 15.50 20.69
C THR A 177 24.23 15.22 22.06
N LYS A 178 25.09 16.13 22.53
CA LYS A 178 25.53 16.20 23.93
C LYS A 178 24.45 16.80 24.79
#